data_AF-A0A8H6XQT0-F1
#
_entry.id   AF-A0A8H6XQT0-F1
#
_cell.length_a   1.000
_cell.length_b   1.000
_cell.length_c   1.000
_cell.angle_alpha   90.00
_cell.angle_beta   90.00
_cell.angle_gamma   90.00
#
_symmetry.space_group_name_H-M   'P 1'
#
loop_
_entity.id
_entity.type
_entity.pdbx_description
1 polymer ?
#
loop_
_entity_poly.entity_id
_entity_poly.type
_entity_poly.pdbx_seq_one_letter_code
_entity_poly.pdbx_strand_id
1 'polypeptide(L)'
;MPHQPVRWENRVSNLLSGLQLVNTLLNELHGTFGSSSLLSITRVTQLLITGLQNAKRNKIECTQLMEEIHQVLYTIATLHIQSDTPGSVPPAILDHIGKSTETMHKINTFIEAQSDGNRIRRLFRQNELTALLKDCRTGLQDAKEVFKARPFKKLHSDKSDLSHDKSIPEFKVLFNATLHAKNIPRP
;
A
#
# COMPACT_ATOMS: atom_id res chain seq x y z
N MET A 1 15.32 -32.11 -1.49
CA MET A 1 15.31 -31.02 -0.49
C MET A 1 13.87 -30.66 -0.16
N PRO A 2 13.28 -31.17 0.92
CA PRO A 2 11.88 -30.92 1.25
C PRO A 2 11.70 -29.81 2.31
N HIS A 3 10.67 -28.98 2.07
CA HIS A 3 9.87 -28.20 3.02
C HIS A 3 10.47 -27.04 3.86
N GLN A 4 10.33 -25.81 3.33
CA GLN A 4 10.11 -24.58 4.13
C GLN A 4 8.66 -24.01 3.98
N PRO A 5 7.57 -24.76 4.16
CA PRO A 5 6.20 -24.23 4.04
C PRO A 5 5.86 -23.22 5.15
N VAL A 6 6.36 -23.43 6.38
CA VAL A 6 6.04 -22.61 7.56
C VAL A 6 6.49 -21.15 7.40
N ARG A 7 7.59 -20.90 6.67
CA ARG A 7 8.13 -19.54 6.49
C ARG A 7 7.26 -18.69 5.56
N TRP A 8 6.60 -19.33 4.60
CA TRP A 8 5.76 -18.65 3.63
C TRP A 8 4.43 -18.21 4.22
N GLU A 9 3.74 -19.11 4.93
CA GLU A 9 2.42 -18.83 5.50
C GLU A 9 2.48 -17.71 6.52
N ASN A 10 3.49 -17.70 7.38
CA ASN A 10 3.74 -16.61 8.34
C ASN A 10 3.98 -15.28 7.63
N ARG A 11 4.76 -15.27 6.54
CA ARG A 11 5.03 -14.05 5.75
C ARG A 11 3.74 -13.50 5.14
N VAL A 12 2.92 -14.35 4.53
CA VAL A 12 1.63 -13.95 3.95
C VAL A 12 0.66 -13.47 5.02
N SER A 13 0.56 -14.17 6.15
CA SER A 13 -0.31 -13.77 7.26
C SER A 13 0.05 -12.39 7.81
N ASN A 14 1.36 -12.14 8.04
CA ASN A 14 1.86 -10.83 8.48
C ASN A 14 1.57 -9.73 7.46
N LEU A 15 1.78 -10.01 6.16
CA LEU A 15 1.51 -9.06 5.09
C LEU A 15 0.01 -8.73 4.98
N LEU A 16 -0.87 -9.74 5.05
CA LEU A 16 -2.32 -9.54 5.03
C LEU A 16 -2.77 -8.68 6.21
N SER A 17 -2.23 -8.95 7.39
CA SER A 17 -2.52 -8.15 8.60
C SER A 17 -2.06 -6.69 8.44
N GLY A 18 -0.86 -6.48 7.89
CA GLY A 18 -0.34 -5.14 7.60
C GLY A 18 -1.18 -4.38 6.57
N LEU A 19 -1.53 -5.04 5.47
CA LEU A 19 -2.41 -4.47 4.44
C LEU A 19 -3.80 -4.13 4.98
N GLN A 20 -4.39 -4.99 5.81
CA GLN A 20 -5.67 -4.71 6.46
C GLN A 20 -5.59 -3.47 7.35
N LEU A 21 -4.53 -3.37 8.17
CA LEU A 21 -4.33 -2.23 9.05
C LEU A 21 -4.15 -0.91 8.27
N VAL A 22 -3.33 -0.91 7.21
CA VAL A 22 -3.17 0.26 6.35
C VAL A 22 -4.45 0.59 5.61
N ASN A 23 -5.23 -0.40 5.18
CA ASN A 23 -6.51 -0.20 4.51
C ASN A 23 -7.55 0.48 5.42
N THR A 24 -7.64 0.03 6.68
CA THR A 24 -8.49 0.65 7.71
C THR A 24 -8.08 2.10 7.92
N LEU A 25 -6.77 2.36 8.08
CA LEU A 25 -6.26 3.72 8.23
C LEU A 25 -6.63 4.60 7.02
N LEU A 26 -6.44 4.13 5.79
CA LEU A 26 -6.79 4.88 4.58
C LEU A 26 -8.29 5.20 4.53
N ASN A 27 -9.14 4.28 4.99
CA ASN A 27 -10.58 4.49 5.07
C ASN A 27 -10.97 5.54 6.13
N GLU A 28 -10.29 5.56 7.28
CA GLU A 28 -10.49 6.60 8.30
C GLU A 28 -9.99 7.97 7.83
N LEU A 29 -8.83 8.00 7.16
CA LEU A 29 -8.31 9.20 6.52
C LEU A 29 -9.29 9.69 5.45
N HIS A 30 -9.90 8.79 4.67
CA HIS A 30 -10.98 9.16 3.76
C HIS A 30 -12.16 9.81 4.49
N GLY A 31 -12.63 9.23 5.59
CA GLY A 31 -13.72 9.82 6.40
C GLY A 31 -13.36 11.20 6.97
N THR A 32 -12.09 11.42 7.30
CA THR A 32 -11.59 12.69 7.86
C THR A 32 -11.40 13.77 6.78
N PHE A 33 -10.85 13.39 5.63
CA PHE A 33 -10.41 14.32 4.59
C PHE A 33 -11.37 14.42 3.39
N GLY A 34 -12.36 13.53 3.28
CA GLY A 34 -13.31 13.49 2.17
C GLY A 34 -12.69 13.13 0.82
N SER A 35 -11.47 12.60 0.79
CA SER A 35 -10.72 12.38 -0.46
C SER A 35 -11.22 11.14 -1.22
N SER A 36 -11.77 11.32 -2.41
CA SER A 36 -12.25 10.22 -3.27
C SER A 36 -11.14 9.29 -3.75
N SER A 37 -9.91 9.78 -3.85
CA SER A 37 -8.76 8.96 -4.20
C SER A 37 -8.44 7.94 -3.11
N LEU A 38 -8.51 8.34 -1.84
CA LEU A 38 -8.32 7.42 -0.70
C LEU A 38 -9.37 6.30 -0.70
N LEU A 39 -10.64 6.62 -0.95
CA LEU A 39 -11.70 5.62 -1.05
C LEU A 39 -11.43 4.61 -2.18
N SER A 40 -10.96 5.10 -3.33
CA SER A 40 -10.62 4.25 -4.47
C SER A 40 -9.48 3.30 -4.12
N ILE A 41 -8.42 3.80 -3.50
CA ILE A 41 -7.29 3.01 -3.01
C ILE A 41 -7.76 1.94 -2.01
N THR A 42 -8.62 2.31 -1.05
CA THR A 42 -9.15 1.38 -0.06
C THR A 42 -9.89 0.21 -0.72
N ARG A 43 -10.74 0.51 -1.72
CA ARG A 43 -11.49 -0.51 -2.46
C ARG A 43 -10.55 -1.45 -3.22
N VAL A 44 -9.56 -0.90 -3.93
CA VAL A 44 -8.59 -1.72 -4.69
C VAL A 44 -7.74 -2.57 -3.75
N THR A 45 -7.33 -2.02 -2.60
CA THR A 45 -6.57 -2.76 -1.59
C THR A 45 -7.37 -3.96 -1.07
N GLN A 46 -8.67 -3.80 -0.86
CA GLN A 46 -9.53 -4.91 -0.44
C GLN A 46 -9.60 -6.02 -1.51
N LEU A 47 -9.73 -5.65 -2.78
CA LEU A 47 -9.70 -6.62 -3.90
C LEU A 47 -8.38 -7.38 -3.94
N LEU A 48 -7.26 -6.66 -3.79
CA LEU A 48 -5.92 -7.24 -3.77
C LEU A 48 -5.73 -8.23 -2.61
N ILE A 49 -6.21 -7.88 -1.40
CA ILE A 49 -6.17 -8.76 -0.22
C ILE A 49 -6.92 -10.08 -0.53
N THR A 50 -8.15 -9.97 -1.02
CA THR A 50 -8.97 -11.14 -1.39
C THR A 50 -8.32 -11.94 -2.52
N GLY A 51 -7.78 -11.27 -3.53
CA GLY A 51 -7.06 -11.89 -4.64
C GLY A 51 -5.85 -12.69 -4.17
N LEU A 52 -5.04 -12.14 -3.26
CA LEU A 52 -3.86 -12.81 -2.71
C LEU A 52 -4.24 -14.08 -1.93
N GLN A 53 -5.30 -14.02 -1.13
CA GLN A 53 -5.81 -15.18 -0.39
C GLN A 53 -6.27 -16.31 -1.33
N ASN A 54 -6.84 -15.95 -2.48
CA ASN A 54 -7.36 -16.88 -3.47
C ASN A 54 -6.31 -17.33 -4.51
N ALA A 55 -5.10 -16.77 -4.49
CA ALA A 55 -4.06 -17.08 -5.45
C ALA A 55 -3.56 -18.52 -5.28
N LYS A 56 -3.76 -19.34 -6.32
CA LYS A 56 -3.35 -20.76 -6.33
C LYS A 56 -1.96 -20.97 -6.91
N ARG A 57 -1.45 -20.00 -7.68
CA ARG A 57 -0.20 -20.08 -8.45
C ARG A 57 0.63 -18.81 -8.27
N ASN A 58 1.91 -18.88 -8.63
CA ASN A 58 2.85 -17.75 -8.57
C ASN A 58 2.78 -17.01 -7.23
N LYS A 59 2.61 -17.78 -6.14
CA LYS A 59 2.33 -17.23 -4.81
C LYS A 59 3.44 -16.27 -4.41
N ILE A 60 4.70 -16.64 -4.65
CA ILE A 60 5.91 -15.86 -4.36
C ILE A 60 5.84 -14.49 -5.03
N GLU A 61 5.62 -14.45 -6.34
CA GLU A 61 5.52 -13.22 -7.11
C GLU A 61 4.34 -12.36 -6.67
N CYS A 62 3.17 -12.97 -6.41
CA CYS A 62 2.01 -12.26 -5.89
C CYS A 62 2.31 -11.58 -4.54
N THR A 63 2.94 -12.29 -3.60
CA THR A 63 3.30 -11.70 -2.30
C THR A 63 4.36 -10.63 -2.42
N GLN A 64 5.36 -10.79 -3.30
CA GLN A 64 6.35 -9.73 -3.55
C GLN A 64 5.67 -8.45 -4.04
N LEU A 65 4.79 -8.54 -5.04
CA LEU A 65 4.02 -7.38 -5.51
C LEU A 65 3.19 -6.75 -4.39
N MET A 66 2.59 -7.57 -3.53
CA MET A 66 1.76 -7.11 -2.42
C MET A 66 2.57 -6.43 -1.31
N GLU A 67 3.81 -6.84 -1.08
CA GLU A 67 4.73 -6.13 -0.18
C GLU A 67 5.11 -4.76 -0.72
N GLU A 68 5.35 -4.67 -2.03
CA GLU A 68 5.63 -3.40 -2.69
C GLU A 68 4.43 -2.46 -2.64
N ILE A 69 3.22 -2.98 -2.87
CA ILE A 69 1.96 -2.22 -2.69
C ILE A 69 1.83 -1.76 -1.24
N HIS A 70 2.07 -2.63 -0.26
CA HIS A 70 2.00 -2.26 1.16
C HIS A 70 2.89 -1.07 1.49
N GLN A 71 4.11 -1.02 0.95
CA GLN A 71 5.02 0.13 1.11
C GLN A 71 4.43 1.41 0.50
N VAL A 72 3.89 1.34 -0.73
CA VAL A 72 3.26 2.49 -1.40
C VAL A 72 2.06 3.00 -0.60
N LEU A 73 1.17 2.11 -0.17
CA LEU A 73 0.00 2.45 0.64
C LEU A 73 0.40 3.11 1.96
N TYR A 74 1.40 2.57 2.63
CA TYR A 74 1.93 3.13 3.86
C TYR A 74 2.45 4.56 3.64
N THR A 75 3.16 4.81 2.54
CA THR A 75 3.64 6.15 2.20
C THR A 75 2.50 7.12 1.91
N ILE A 76 1.47 6.67 1.18
CA ILE A 76 0.28 7.49 0.90
C ILE A 76 -0.46 7.85 2.20
N ALA A 77 -0.60 6.90 3.12
CA ALA A 77 -1.25 7.15 4.42
C ALA A 77 -0.43 8.15 5.25
N THR A 78 0.89 7.96 5.34
CA THR A 78 1.81 8.85 6.06
C THR A 78 1.74 10.28 5.52
N LEU A 79 1.67 10.43 4.19
CA LEU A 79 1.55 11.71 3.53
C LEU A 79 0.30 12.48 3.96
N HIS A 80 -0.84 11.80 4.08
CA HIS A 80 -2.09 12.40 4.52
C HIS A 80 -2.09 12.71 6.02
N ILE A 81 -1.39 11.91 6.84
CA ILE A 81 -1.22 12.19 8.27
C ILE A 81 -0.37 13.45 8.49
N GLN A 82 0.72 13.61 7.72
CA GLN A 82 1.62 14.76 7.79
C GLN A 82 1.06 16.04 7.12
N SER A 83 -0.06 15.91 6.43
CA SER A 83 -0.75 17.03 5.80
C SER A 83 -1.56 17.78 6.85
N ASP A 84 -1.07 18.94 7.30
CA ASP A 84 -1.68 19.75 8.37
C ASP A 84 -3.13 20.16 8.09
N THR A 85 -3.52 20.22 6.81
CA THR A 85 -4.86 20.64 6.40
C THR A 85 -5.50 19.68 5.38
N PRO A 86 -6.82 19.44 5.49
CA PRO A 86 -7.57 18.77 4.44
C PRO A 86 -7.39 19.45 3.09
N GLY A 87 -6.91 18.70 2.09
CA GLY A 87 -6.65 19.22 0.75
C GLY A 87 -5.23 19.78 0.52
N SER A 88 -4.32 19.69 1.49
CA SER A 88 -2.93 20.19 1.32
C SER A 88 -2.03 19.30 0.47
N VAL A 89 -2.52 18.14 0.00
CA VAL A 89 -1.75 17.26 -0.87
C VAL A 89 -1.58 17.94 -2.23
N PRO A 90 -0.33 18.22 -2.68
CA PRO A 90 -0.13 18.92 -3.93
C PRO A 90 -0.76 18.18 -5.12
N PRO A 91 -1.35 18.87 -6.12
CA PRO A 91 -2.01 18.23 -7.26
C PRO A 91 -1.12 17.22 -8.01
N ALA A 92 0.18 17.51 -8.14
CA ALA A 92 1.14 16.57 -8.72
C ALA A 92 1.20 15.24 -7.96
N ILE A 93 1.07 15.27 -6.64
CA ILE A 93 1.04 14.04 -5.83
C ILE A 93 -0.28 13.30 -6.00
N LEU A 94 -1.40 14.01 -6.08
CA LEU A 94 -2.70 13.39 -6.36
C LEU A 94 -2.70 12.66 -7.71
N ASP A 95 -2.05 13.22 -8.73
CA ASP A 95 -1.85 12.55 -10.02
C ASP A 95 -1.03 11.25 -9.88
N HIS A 96 0.06 11.29 -9.12
CA HIS A 96 0.86 10.09 -8.83
C HIS A 96 0.09 9.04 -8.01
N ILE A 97 -0.77 9.47 -7.08
CA ILE A 97 -1.68 8.57 -6.34
C ILE A 97 -2.68 7.92 -7.31
N GLY A 98 -3.23 8.67 -8.27
CA GLY A 98 -4.09 8.14 -9.34
C GLY A 98 -3.39 7.05 -10.15
N LYS A 99 -2.19 7.34 -10.67
CA LYS A 99 -1.35 6.37 -11.42
C LYS A 99 -0.99 5.14 -10.60
N SER A 100 -0.75 5.32 -9.30
CA SER A 100 -0.49 4.21 -8.37
C SER A 100 -1.74 3.32 -8.23
N THR A 101 -2.93 3.92 -8.16
CA THR A 101 -4.21 3.20 -8.10
C THR A 101 -4.48 2.40 -9.38
N GLU A 102 -4.19 2.98 -10.55
CA GLU A 102 -4.26 2.24 -11.82
C GLU A 102 -3.29 1.05 -11.86
N THR A 103 -2.07 1.25 -11.35
CA THR A 103 -1.07 0.19 -11.23
C THR A 103 -1.57 -0.93 -10.30
N MET A 104 -2.19 -0.58 -9.18
CA MET A 104 -2.81 -1.55 -8.27
C MET A 104 -3.94 -2.34 -8.94
N HIS A 105 -4.77 -1.72 -9.79
CA HIS A 105 -5.77 -2.44 -10.58
C HIS A 105 -5.15 -3.44 -11.57
N LYS A 106 -4.05 -3.07 -12.23
CA LYS A 106 -3.29 -3.99 -13.09
C LYS A 106 -2.74 -5.17 -12.30
N ILE A 107 -2.22 -4.92 -11.10
CA ILE A 107 -1.76 -5.98 -10.20
C ILE A 107 -2.91 -6.88 -9.78
N ASN A 108 -4.09 -6.32 -9.45
CA ASN A 108 -5.27 -7.11 -9.12
C ASN A 108 -5.64 -8.05 -10.29
N THR A 109 -5.65 -7.53 -11.51
CA THR A 109 -5.89 -8.32 -12.73
C THR A 109 -4.89 -9.47 -12.87
N PHE A 110 -3.61 -9.20 -12.61
CA PHE A 110 -2.56 -10.22 -12.62
C PHE A 110 -2.80 -11.30 -11.55
N ILE A 111 -3.13 -10.90 -10.31
CA ILE A 111 -3.38 -11.80 -9.18
C ILE A 111 -4.62 -12.66 -9.43
N GLU A 112 -5.71 -12.08 -9.91
CA GLU A 112 -6.93 -12.80 -10.28
C GLU A 112 -6.65 -13.87 -11.34
N ALA A 113 -5.80 -13.57 -12.34
CA ALA A 113 -5.38 -14.55 -13.33
C ALA A 113 -4.60 -15.75 -12.72
N GLN A 114 -4.02 -15.59 -11.52
CA GLN A 114 -3.37 -16.71 -10.80
C GLN A 114 -4.35 -17.60 -10.04
N SER A 115 -5.61 -17.18 -9.88
CA SER A 115 -6.68 -17.96 -9.28
C SER A 115 -7.36 -18.91 -10.28
N ASP A 116 -7.31 -18.59 -11.59
CA ASP A 116 -7.91 -19.39 -12.66
C ASP A 116 -7.17 -20.74 -12.84
N GLY A 117 -7.96 -21.82 -12.80
CA GLY A 117 -7.47 -23.19 -12.92
C GLY A 117 -7.11 -23.60 -14.34
N ASN A 118 -7.62 -22.91 -15.37
CA ASN A 118 -7.54 -23.38 -16.75
C ASN A 118 -6.12 -23.24 -17.34
N ARG A 119 -5.42 -24.38 -17.50
CA ARG A 119 -4.03 -24.43 -17.97
C ARG A 119 -3.85 -23.96 -19.41
N ILE A 120 -4.84 -24.20 -20.27
CA ILE A 120 -4.76 -23.88 -21.71
C ILE A 120 -4.85 -22.37 -21.90
N ARG A 121 -5.86 -21.73 -21.29
CA ARG A 121 -6.02 -20.27 -21.30
C ARG A 121 -4.77 -19.56 -20.79
N ARG A 122 -4.10 -20.14 -19.79
CA ARG A 122 -2.84 -19.60 -19.24
C ARG A 122 -1.70 -19.62 -20.25
N LEU A 123 -1.54 -20.69 -21.04
CA LEU A 123 -0.45 -20.78 -22.03
C LEU A 123 -0.60 -19.69 -23.10
N PHE A 124 -1.83 -19.48 -23.59
CA PHE A 124 -2.11 -18.43 -24.56
C PHE A 124 -1.91 -17.01 -23.99
N ARG A 125 -2.08 -16.83 -22.68
CA ARG A 125 -1.94 -15.52 -21.99
C ARG A 125 -0.58 -15.31 -21.34
N GLN A 126 0.38 -16.23 -21.50
CA GLN A 126 1.65 -16.13 -20.77
C GLN A 126 2.41 -14.84 -21.13
N ASN A 127 2.48 -14.49 -22.41
CA ASN A 127 3.13 -13.27 -22.87
C ASN A 127 2.42 -12.01 -22.34
N GLU A 128 1.09 -12.01 -22.33
CA GLU A 128 0.28 -10.92 -21.76
C GLU A 128 0.55 -10.74 -20.27
N LEU A 129 0.59 -11.85 -19.51
CA LEU A 129 0.87 -11.82 -18.07
C LEU A 129 2.29 -11.37 -17.75
N THR A 130 3.27 -11.75 -18.57
CA THR A 130 4.66 -11.29 -18.41
C THR A 130 4.78 -9.80 -18.71
N ALA A 131 4.14 -9.29 -19.76
CA ALA A 131 4.08 -7.87 -20.07
C ALA A 131 3.39 -7.09 -18.93
N LEU A 132 2.23 -7.58 -18.48
CA LEU A 132 1.49 -6.99 -17.36
C LEU A 132 2.33 -6.94 -16.08
N LEU A 133 3.05 -8.02 -15.75
CA LEU A 133 3.93 -8.05 -14.58
C LEU A 133 5.06 -7.02 -14.68
N LYS A 134 5.64 -6.84 -15.87
CA LYS A 134 6.67 -5.81 -16.11
C LYS A 134 6.10 -4.42 -15.89
N ASP A 135 4.94 -4.13 -16.47
CA ASP A 135 4.25 -2.84 -16.31
C ASP A 135 3.92 -2.55 -14.85
N CYS A 136 3.44 -3.56 -14.11
CA CYS A 136 3.17 -3.47 -12.67
C CYS A 136 4.42 -3.08 -11.88
N ARG A 137 5.55 -3.74 -12.15
CA ARG A 137 6.83 -3.45 -11.47
C ARG A 137 7.35 -2.06 -11.80
N THR A 138 7.26 -1.64 -13.06
CA THR A 138 7.63 -0.28 -13.46
C THR A 138 6.76 0.76 -12.75
N GLY A 139 5.43 0.57 -12.76
CA GLY A 139 4.52 1.51 -12.07
C GLY A 139 4.75 1.59 -10.56
N LEU A 140 5.01 0.45 -9.90
CA LEU A 140 5.36 0.43 -8.47
C LEU A 140 6.69 1.11 -8.18
N GLN A 141 7.69 0.90 -9.03
CA GLN A 141 8.99 1.53 -8.88
C GLN A 141 8.89 3.05 -9.06
N ASP A 142 8.16 3.50 -10.09
CA ASP A 142 7.91 4.93 -10.32
C ASP A 142 7.19 5.58 -9.13
N ALA A 143 6.17 4.92 -8.57
CA ALA A 143 5.49 5.38 -7.37
C ALA A 143 6.46 5.55 -6.21
N LYS A 144 7.29 4.53 -5.93
CA LYS A 144 8.28 4.60 -4.84
C LYS A 144 9.30 5.72 -5.05
N GLU A 145 9.81 5.91 -6.27
CA GLU A 145 10.79 6.95 -6.54
C GLU A 145 10.19 8.36 -6.36
N VAL A 146 8.96 8.58 -6.82
CA VAL A 146 8.24 9.85 -6.61
C VAL A 146 8.10 10.14 -5.12
N PHE A 147 7.72 9.14 -4.32
CA PHE A 147 7.52 9.34 -2.89
C PHE A 147 8.83 9.40 -2.08
N LYS A 148 9.94 8.81 -2.57
CA LYS A 148 11.28 8.96 -1.97
C LYS A 148 11.92 10.31 -2.27
N ALA A 149 11.82 10.78 -3.52
CA ALA A 149 12.48 12.01 -3.99
C ALA A 149 11.91 13.27 -3.35
N ARG A 150 10.75 13.16 -2.69
CA ARG A 150 10.14 14.20 -1.90
C ARG A 150 10.20 13.78 -0.44
N PRO A 151 11.36 13.92 0.24
CA PRO A 151 11.34 13.97 1.69
C PRO A 151 10.41 15.13 2.02
N PHE A 152 9.20 14.82 2.49
CA PHE A 152 8.29 15.80 3.04
C PHE A 152 9.15 16.64 3.97
N LYS A 153 9.30 17.93 3.64
CA LYS A 153 10.16 18.87 4.36
C LYS A 153 10.03 18.52 5.84
N LYS A 154 11.15 18.29 6.52
CA LYS A 154 11.21 18.23 7.98
C LYS A 154 10.40 19.42 8.52
N LEU A 155 9.12 19.20 8.80
CA LEU A 155 8.31 20.10 9.59
C LEU A 155 8.92 19.94 10.97
N HIS A 156 9.51 21.02 11.48
CA HIS A 156 10.51 21.08 12.54
C HIS A 156 11.96 20.86 12.08
N SER A 157 12.47 21.83 11.32
CA SER A 157 13.73 22.45 11.73
C SER A 157 13.47 23.27 13.01
N ASP A 158 13.25 22.58 14.13
CA ASP A 158 13.70 23.08 15.42
C ASP A 158 14.47 21.96 16.08
N LYS A 159 15.70 22.30 16.45
CA LYS A 159 16.68 21.38 17.01
C LYS A 159 16.19 20.92 18.38
N SER A 160 15.95 19.63 18.54
CA SER A 160 16.11 18.98 19.83
C SER A 160 16.58 17.54 19.60
N ASP A 161 17.79 17.30 20.09
CA ASP A 161 18.49 16.03 20.08
C ASP A 161 17.62 14.92 20.68
N LEU A 162 17.49 13.79 19.99
CA LEU A 162 17.32 12.50 20.67
C LEU A 162 17.70 11.33 19.75
N SER A 163 18.50 10.47 20.37
CA SER A 163 19.24 9.34 19.85
C SER A 163 18.38 8.17 19.37
N HIS A 164 18.99 7.39 18.48
CA HIS A 164 18.62 6.06 18.02
C HIS A 164 17.78 5.20 18.99
N ASP A 165 16.62 4.75 18.52
CA ASP A 165 16.22 3.36 18.70
C ASP A 165 15.33 2.87 17.54
N LYS A 166 15.62 1.65 17.06
CA LYS A 166 14.92 0.99 15.95
C LYS A 166 13.83 0.12 16.53
N SER A 167 12.58 0.46 16.34
CA SER A 167 11.52 -0.54 16.16
C SER A 167 10.22 0.13 15.69
N ILE A 168 9.30 -0.71 15.23
CA ILE A 168 7.97 -0.40 14.71
C ILE A 168 6.89 -0.01 15.79
N PRO A 169 7.16 0.37 17.08
CA PRO A 169 6.14 0.89 17.99
C PRO A 169 5.63 2.30 17.69
N GLU A 170 6.38 3.11 16.92
CA GLU A 170 6.01 4.51 16.70
C GLU A 170 4.64 4.68 16.04
N PHE A 171 4.20 3.72 15.22
CA PHE A 171 2.96 3.86 14.46
C PHE A 171 1.69 3.84 15.32
N LYS A 172 1.58 2.91 16.27
CA LYS A 172 0.42 2.90 17.19
C LYS A 172 0.41 4.12 18.10
N VAL A 173 1.59 4.60 18.49
CA VAL A 173 1.74 5.78 19.35
C VAL A 173 1.38 7.04 18.59
N LEU A 174 1.90 7.24 17.38
CA LEU A 174 1.57 8.39 16.51
C LEU A 174 0.10 8.38 16.08
N PHE A 175 -0.45 7.21 15.74
CA PHE A 175 -1.86 7.07 15.35
C PHE A 175 -2.81 7.38 16.51
N ASN A 176 -2.57 6.81 17.70
CA ASN A 176 -3.39 7.12 18.88
C ASN A 176 -3.24 8.60 19.29
N ALA A 177 -2.04 9.16 19.24
CA ALA A 177 -1.81 10.57 19.56
C ALA A 177 -2.55 11.51 18.59
N THR A 178 -2.54 11.22 17.28
CA THR A 178 -3.17 12.06 16.26
C THR A 178 -4.70 11.96 16.29
N LEU A 179 -5.25 10.77 16.56
CA LEU A 179 -6.69 10.58 16.75
C LEU A 179 -7.22 11.27 18.02
N HIS A 180 -6.47 11.22 19.12
CA HIS A 180 -6.87 11.89 20.35
C HIS A 180 -6.76 13.42 20.26
N ALA A 181 -5.78 13.96 19.53
CA ALA A 181 -5.61 15.40 19.36
C ALA A 181 -6.75 16.06 18.54
N LYS A 182 -7.39 15.33 17.62
CA LYS A 182 -8.49 15.85 16.78
C LYS A 182 -9.89 15.69 17.38
N ASN A 183 -10.04 14.95 18.47
CA ASN A 183 -11.31 14.78 19.20
C ASN A 183 -11.55 15.81 20.31
N ILE A 184 -10.78 16.91 20.34
CA ILE A 184 -11.08 18.05 21.23
C ILE A 184 -12.24 18.82 20.58
N PRO A 185 -13.43 18.91 21.22
CA PRO A 185 -14.52 19.72 20.71
C PRO A 185 -14.02 21.17 20.62
N ARG A 186 -14.07 21.76 19.42
CA ARG A 186 -13.78 23.19 19.26
C ARG A 186 -14.89 23.98 19.97
N PRO A 187 -14.54 24.96 20.82
CA PRO A 187 -15.52 25.83 21.48
C PRO A 187 -16.33 26.65 20.47
#